data_AF-A0A2E2C788-F1
#
_entry.id   AF-A0A2E2C788-F1
#
_cell.length_a   1.000
_cell.length_b   1.000
_cell.length_c   1.000
_cell.angle_alpha   90.00
_cell.angle_beta   90.00
_cell.angle_gamma   90.00
#
_symmetry.space_group_name_H-M   'P 1'
#
loop_
_entity.id
_entity.type
_entity.pdbx_description
1 polymer ?
#
loop_
_entity_poly.entity_id
_entity_poly.type
_entity_poly.pdbx_seq_one_letter_code
_entity_poly.pdbx_strand_id
1 'polypeptide(L)'
;MTSEAVKMMVLQTVNQEHLGFTLFHPDLSQSTGDCVFMIVPQNPELLESAEVALFQSMKEAGEHQWAWSESDLLISRGDEIILKYRGDGFIDHVATGTRLGRWATKTPA
;
A
#
# COMPACT_ATOMS: atom_id res chain seq x y z
N MET A 1 -15.19 8.31 -20.60
CA MET A 1 -15.35 8.00 -19.17
C MET A 1 -14.09 8.51 -18.49
N THR A 2 -14.19 9.59 -17.71
CA THR A 2 -13.06 10.09 -16.93
C THR A 2 -12.75 9.04 -15.87
N SER A 3 -11.67 8.29 -16.07
CA SER A 3 -11.08 7.46 -15.01
C SER A 3 -10.90 8.36 -13.80
N GLU A 4 -11.58 8.08 -12.69
CA GLU A 4 -11.31 8.81 -11.46
C GLU A 4 -9.82 8.69 -11.12
N ALA A 5 -9.21 9.82 -10.81
CA ALA A 5 -7.83 9.90 -10.35
C ALA A 5 -7.70 9.13 -9.02
N VAL A 6 -7.05 7.96 -9.05
CA VAL A 6 -6.83 7.15 -7.85
C VAL A 6 -5.79 7.82 -6.97
N LYS A 7 -6.23 8.37 -5.84
CA LYS A 7 -5.37 9.03 -4.82
C LYS A 7 -5.14 8.18 -3.57
N MET A 8 -5.81 7.03 -3.50
CA MET A 8 -5.80 6.18 -2.31
C MET A 8 -6.02 4.72 -2.68
N MET A 9 -5.35 3.84 -1.96
CA MET A 9 -5.66 2.41 -1.94
C MET A 9 -5.95 1.97 -0.50
N VAL A 10 -6.96 1.12 -0.35
CA VAL A 10 -7.29 0.44 0.90
C VAL A 10 -6.32 -0.72 1.10
N LEU A 11 -5.75 -0.85 2.29
CA LEU A 11 -4.92 -1.96 2.72
C LEU A 11 -5.76 -2.96 3.51
N GLN A 12 -5.64 -4.24 3.19
CA GLN A 12 -6.38 -5.31 3.85
C GLN A 12 -5.49 -6.52 4.11
N THR A 13 -5.87 -7.36 5.07
CA THR A 13 -5.27 -8.69 5.20
C THR A 13 -5.61 -9.57 3.99
N VAL A 14 -4.98 -10.73 3.88
CA VAL A 14 -5.35 -11.75 2.87
C VAL A 14 -6.83 -12.16 2.96
N ASN A 15 -7.40 -12.08 4.16
CA ASN A 15 -8.80 -12.37 4.46
C ASN A 15 -9.74 -11.16 4.26
N GLN A 16 -9.23 -10.05 3.69
CA GLN A 16 -9.97 -8.81 3.41
C GLN A 16 -10.39 -8.00 4.64
N GLU A 17 -9.76 -8.24 5.79
CA GLU A 17 -9.94 -7.39 6.97
C GLU A 17 -9.23 -6.05 6.77
N HIS A 18 -9.89 -4.94 7.11
CA HIS A 18 -9.34 -3.61 6.86
C HIS A 18 -8.13 -3.31 7.77
N LEU A 19 -7.03 -2.83 7.17
CA LEU A 19 -5.79 -2.44 7.87
C LEU A 19 -5.51 -0.95 7.82
N GLY A 20 -5.99 -0.24 6.79
CA GLY A 20 -5.70 1.18 6.60
C GLY A 20 -5.64 1.57 5.14
N PHE A 21 -4.79 2.55 4.83
CA PHE A 21 -4.69 3.16 3.50
C PHE A 21 -3.26 3.51 3.13
N THR A 22 -2.99 3.50 1.82
CA THR A 22 -1.87 4.24 1.23
C THR A 22 -2.44 5.42 0.45
N LEU A 23 -1.95 6.62 0.77
CA LEU A 23 -2.32 7.87 0.11
C LEU A 23 -1.23 8.24 -0.90
N PHE A 24 -1.61 8.68 -2.09
CA PHE A 24 -0.70 8.99 -3.19
C PHE A 24 -0.79 10.46 -3.58
N HIS A 25 0.38 11.07 -3.83
CA HIS A 25 0.52 12.38 -4.44
C HIS A 25 1.65 12.38 -5.48
N PRO A 26 1.40 12.79 -6.74
CA PRO A 26 0.10 13.02 -7.36
C PRO A 26 -0.76 11.74 -7.39
N ASP A 27 -1.91 11.78 -8.05
CA ASP A 27 -2.69 10.56 -8.25
C ASP A 27 -1.97 9.57 -9.19
N LEU A 28 -2.43 8.31 -9.17
CA LEU A 28 -1.81 7.22 -9.90
C LEU A 28 -2.00 7.27 -11.44
N SER A 29 -2.58 8.34 -11.99
CA SER A 29 -2.50 8.60 -13.44
C SER A 29 -1.10 9.02 -13.89
N GLN A 30 -0.26 9.46 -12.94
CA GLN A 30 1.14 9.78 -13.19
C GLN A 30 2.01 8.53 -13.08
N SER A 31 3.25 8.60 -13.57
CA SER A 31 4.19 7.48 -13.54
C SER A 31 4.89 7.30 -12.20
N THR A 32 5.04 8.39 -11.43
CA THR A 32 5.75 8.40 -10.14
C THR A 32 5.16 9.45 -9.20
N GLY A 33 5.47 9.33 -7.92
CA GLY A 33 5.14 10.32 -6.91
C GLY A 33 5.58 9.91 -5.51
N ASP A 34 4.99 10.58 -4.53
CA ASP A 34 5.14 10.31 -3.11
C ASP A 34 3.88 9.65 -2.54
N CYS A 35 4.04 8.89 -1.48
CA CYS A 35 2.97 8.25 -0.76
C CYS A 35 3.24 8.17 0.74
N VAL A 36 2.16 8.08 1.51
CA VAL A 36 2.17 7.91 2.96
C VAL A 36 1.20 6.82 3.37
N PHE A 37 1.48 6.18 4.51
CA PHE A 37 0.69 5.09 5.05
C PHE A 37 -0.14 5.56 6.24
N MET A 38 -1.43 5.27 6.23
CA MET A 38 -2.35 5.47 7.36
C MET A 38 -2.83 4.12 7.86
N ILE A 39 -2.29 3.64 8.98
CA ILE A 39 -2.60 2.31 9.53
C ILE A 39 -3.66 2.44 10.62
N VAL A 40 -4.84 1.89 10.33
CA VAL A 40 -6.05 1.94 11.18
C VAL A 40 -6.79 0.60 11.05
N PRO A 41 -6.31 -0.46 11.73
CA PRO A 41 -6.93 -1.78 11.61
C PRO A 41 -8.37 -1.81 12.14
N GLN A 42 -9.20 -2.66 11.55
CA GLN A 42 -10.62 -2.76 11.91
C GLN A 42 -10.87 -3.27 13.34
N ASN A 43 -9.93 -4.01 13.91
CA ASN A 43 -9.99 -4.57 15.25
C ASN A 43 -8.58 -4.56 15.87
N PRO A 44 -8.46 -4.57 17.21
CA PRO A 44 -7.16 -4.45 17.88
C PRO A 44 -6.27 -5.68 17.73
N GLU A 45 -6.84 -6.88 17.52
CA GLU A 45 -6.07 -8.13 17.38
C GLU A 45 -5.12 -8.08 16.18
N LEU A 46 -5.51 -7.37 15.11
CA LEU A 46 -4.68 -7.18 13.93
C LEU A 46 -3.38 -6.41 14.21
N LEU A 47 -3.31 -5.59 15.28
CA LEU A 47 -2.09 -4.86 15.64
C LEU A 47 -0.95 -5.79 16.08
N GLU A 48 -1.27 -7.00 16.52
CA GLU A 48 -0.27 -7.99 16.95
C GLU A 48 0.29 -8.82 15.77
N SER A 49 -0.25 -8.64 14.56
CA SER A 49 0.24 -9.35 13.37
C SER A 49 1.55 -8.78 12.84
N ALA A 50 2.42 -9.67 12.35
CA ALA A 50 3.71 -9.29 11.79
C ALA A 50 3.55 -8.41 10.53
N GLU A 51 2.50 -8.66 9.74
CA GLU A 51 2.16 -7.89 8.55
C GLU A 51 1.80 -6.45 8.89
N VAL A 52 1.00 -6.24 9.94
CA VAL A 52 0.64 -4.89 10.41
C VAL A 52 1.84 -4.18 11.04
N ALA A 53 2.73 -4.89 11.73
CA ALA A 53 3.96 -4.31 12.27
C ALA A 53 4.83 -3.70 11.15
N LEU A 54 4.93 -4.35 9.98
CA LEU A 54 5.63 -3.79 8.83
C LEU A 54 4.93 -2.53 8.30
N PHE A 55 3.61 -2.54 8.15
CA PHE A 55 2.89 -1.33 7.73
C PHE A 55 3.01 -0.17 8.74
N GLN A 56 3.08 -0.47 10.04
CA GLN A 56 3.34 0.54 11.07
C GLN A 56 4.74 1.15 10.93
N SER A 57 5.77 0.33 10.70
CA SER A 57 7.13 0.85 10.50
C SER A 57 7.24 1.71 9.23
N MET A 58 6.49 1.37 8.18
CA MET A 58 6.34 2.21 6.98
C MET A 58 5.70 3.56 7.32
N LYS A 59 4.62 3.59 8.10
CA LYS A 59 4.01 4.84 8.56
C LYS A 59 5.00 5.70 9.37
N GLU A 60 5.75 5.09 10.29
CA GLU A 60 6.71 5.78 11.15
C GLU A 60 7.91 6.35 10.38
N ALA A 61 8.34 5.65 9.33
CA ALA A 61 9.40 6.11 8.44
C ALA A 61 9.01 7.36 7.63
N GLY A 62 7.71 7.64 7.49
CA GLY A 62 7.19 8.85 6.85
C GLY A 62 6.95 8.71 5.35
N GLU A 63 7.51 9.64 4.58
CA GLU A 63 7.28 9.75 3.14
C GLU A 63 8.03 8.65 2.37
N HIS A 64 7.31 8.01 1.45
CA HIS A 64 7.82 6.98 0.55
C HIS A 64 7.57 7.41 -0.88
N GLN A 65 8.33 6.89 -1.82
CA GLN A 65 8.11 7.13 -3.24
C GLN A 65 7.37 5.96 -3.86
N TRP A 66 6.63 6.22 -4.93
CA TRP A 66 6.01 5.20 -5.74
C TRP A 66 6.32 5.40 -7.22
N ALA A 67 6.37 4.28 -7.94
CA ALA A 67 6.50 4.27 -9.40
C ALA A 67 5.79 3.05 -10.00
N TRP A 68 5.18 3.24 -11.17
CA TRP A 68 4.65 2.13 -11.95
C TRP A 68 5.78 1.35 -12.63
N SER A 69 5.69 0.03 -12.57
CA SER A 69 6.54 -0.90 -13.31
C SER A 69 5.65 -1.97 -13.94
N GLU A 70 5.45 -1.86 -15.25
CA GLU A 70 4.47 -2.67 -16.00
C GLU A 70 3.06 -2.59 -15.39
N SER A 71 2.61 -3.66 -14.73
CA SER A 71 1.30 -3.76 -14.08
C SER A 71 1.35 -3.63 -12.56
N ASP A 72 2.55 -3.43 -12.01
CA ASP A 72 2.80 -3.40 -10.59
C ASP A 72 3.18 -1.99 -10.15
N LEU A 73 2.74 -1.59 -8.96
CA LEU A 73 3.13 -0.35 -8.33
C LEU A 73 4.21 -0.65 -7.28
N LEU A 74 5.37 -0.04 -7.43
CA LEU A 74 6.52 -0.23 -6.56
C LEU A 74 6.57 0.90 -5.55
N ILE A 75 6.76 0.58 -4.27
CA ILE A 75 6.98 1.57 -3.21
C ILE A 75 8.44 1.49 -2.75
N SER A 76 9.12 2.62 -2.74
CA SER A 76 10.52 2.74 -2.35
C SER A 76 10.76 3.77 -1.26
N ARG A 77 11.92 3.66 -0.61
CA ARG A 77 12.47 4.68 0.29
C ARG A 77 13.94 4.87 -0.07
N GLY A 78 14.26 6.02 -0.65
CA GLY A 78 15.53 6.17 -1.36
C GLY A 78 15.63 5.16 -2.51
N ASP A 79 16.78 4.50 -2.63
CA ASP A 79 17.04 3.53 -3.70
C ASP A 79 16.51 2.11 -3.43
N GLU A 80 15.92 1.89 -2.25
CA GLU A 80 15.41 0.57 -1.84
C GLU A 80 13.92 0.43 -2.17
N ILE A 81 13.57 -0.60 -2.95
CA ILE A 81 12.18 -1.00 -3.18
C ILE A 81 11.74 -1.88 -2.01
N ILE A 82 10.71 -1.45 -1.30
CA ILE A 82 10.23 -2.11 -0.07
C ILE A 82 8.98 -2.94 -0.36
N LEU A 83 7.99 -2.37 -1.03
CA LEU A 83 6.72 -3.04 -1.32
C LEU A 83 6.44 -3.12 -2.80
N LYS A 84 5.71 -4.17 -3.17
CA LYS A 84 5.18 -4.37 -4.52
C LYS A 84 3.68 -4.60 -4.45
N TYR A 85 2.92 -3.64 -4.98
CA TYR A 85 1.47 -3.71 -5.16
C TYR A 85 1.22 -4.33 -6.52
N ARG A 86 0.85 -5.60 -6.51
CA ARG A 86 0.77 -6.41 -7.71
C ARG A 86 -0.54 -6.21 -8.44
N GLY A 87 -0.51 -6.32 -9.77
CA GLY A 87 -1.70 -6.23 -10.61
C GLY A 87 -2.81 -7.25 -10.29
N ASP A 88 -2.49 -8.31 -9.53
CA ASP A 88 -3.45 -9.32 -9.03
C ASP A 88 -4.16 -8.91 -7.72
N GLY A 89 -3.91 -7.69 -7.22
CA GLY A 89 -4.56 -7.12 -6.03
C GLY A 89 -3.88 -7.47 -4.71
N PHE A 90 -2.63 -7.94 -4.74
CA PHE A 90 -1.89 -8.31 -3.54
C PHE A 90 -0.67 -7.41 -3.28
N ILE A 91 -0.21 -7.39 -2.04
CA ILE A 91 0.96 -6.63 -1.60
C ILE A 91 2.03 -7.61 -1.13
N ASP A 92 3.20 -7.55 -1.75
CA ASP A 92 4.38 -8.33 -1.39
C ASP A 92 5.44 -7.42 -0.74
N HIS A 93 6.06 -7.88 0.34
CA HIS A 93 7.29 -7.29 0.87
C HIS A 93 8.48 -7.80 0.06
N VAL A 94 9.24 -6.90 -0.56
CA VAL A 94 10.27 -7.26 -1.53
C VAL A 94 11.43 -7.99 -0.88
N ALA A 95 11.91 -7.51 0.27
CA ALA A 95 13.09 -8.08 0.93
C ALA A 95 12.87 -9.53 1.41
N THR A 96 11.66 -9.86 1.86
CA THR A 96 11.36 -11.21 2.39
C THR A 96 10.57 -12.08 1.43
N GLY A 97 10.00 -11.53 0.35
CA GLY A 97 9.07 -12.22 -0.53
C GLY A 97 7.72 -12.54 0.12
N THR A 98 7.44 -11.99 1.30
CA THR A 98 6.23 -12.30 2.07
C THR A 98 5.01 -11.59 1.49
N ARG A 99 3.91 -12.33 1.32
CA ARG A 99 2.59 -11.79 0.99
C ARG A 99 1.99 -11.13 2.24
N LEU A 100 1.89 -9.81 2.26
CA LEU A 100 1.41 -9.04 3.42
C LEU A 100 -0.11 -8.91 3.46
N GLY A 101 -0.73 -8.83 2.30
CA GLY A 101 -2.15 -8.49 2.23
C GLY A 101 -2.64 -8.17 0.83
N ARG A 102 -3.74 -7.44 0.78
CA ARG A 102 -4.45 -7.04 -0.44
C ARG A 102 -4.57 -5.53 -0.51
N TRP A 103 -4.67 -5.03 -1.73
CA TRP A 103 -5.03 -3.64 -1.99
C TRP A 103 -6.29 -3.55 -2.85
N ALA A 104 -7.03 -2.45 -2.69
CA ALA A 104 -8.19 -2.12 -3.52
C ALA A 104 -8.31 -0.60 -3.71
N THR A 105 -8.78 -0.16 -4.87
CA THR A 105 -9.02 1.26 -5.19
C THR A 105 -10.36 1.80 -4.64
N LYS A 106 -11.04 1.06 -3.75
CA LYS A 106 -12.38 1.43 -3.30
C LYS A 106 -12.38 2.79 -2.60
N THR A 107 -13.27 3.67 -3.03
CA THR A 107 -13.78 4.78 -2.21
C THR A 107 -14.62 4.19 -1.07
N PRO A 108 -14.42 4.57 0.20
CA PRO A 108 -15.32 4.17 1.27
C PRO A 108 -16.76 4.54 0.89
N ALA A 109 -17.68 3.58 1.02
CA ALA A 109 -19.10 3.76 0.75
C ALA A 109 -19.78 4.66 1.78
#